data_AF-A0A7I7SP52-F1
#
_entry.id   AF-A0A7I7SP52-F1
#
_cell.length_a   1.000
_cell.length_b   1.000
_cell.length_c   1.000
_cell.angle_alpha   90.00
_cell.angle_beta   90.00
_cell.angle_gamma   90.00
#
_symmetry.space_group_name_H-M   'P 1'
#
loop_
_entity.id
_entity.type
_entity.pdbx_description
1 polymer ?
#
loop_
_entity_poly.entity_id
_entity_poly.type
_entity_poly.pdbx_seq_one_letter_code
_entity_poly.pdbx_strand_id
1 'polypeptide(L)'
;MAIFGRNTARQRLKRATQRALSVPMFDAPPDCTPWVIGGLWPPELETVTPATETVAEHLKNDVQRIASSANERLRALRYADLPDSARRAEEVRIIDVARSYAVQRVESTIRQLRSAADDFDTDPRIPVVTPPPVESHVVPDEAEPVVAEPVAIQPEPEPGDHHLARLLEFVARQEPGLRWAVGEREDGTTLLVTDLADGWIPPGVALPAGVELLAPARRRGRIGELLGDVMRSADYHPGDLFAPGRGEPRTESTTARELPRVDDLGWKLIEATHWRDGLPRLVHTLAKAGAAHTGVLDAEVDVLRVHSDTARYQLMAQYPDVDSALLSNCLLLAATEAIAVGDERSANYHFAWFEALNAPTSTQWGAAP
;
A
#
# COMPACT_ATOMS: atom_id res chain seq x y z
N MET A 1 -1.44 54.93 33.69
CA MET A 1 -0.17 54.17 33.53
C MET A 1 -0.29 52.67 33.95
N ALA A 2 -1.36 51.94 33.57
CA ALA A 2 -1.55 50.55 34.04
C ALA A 2 -2.09 49.57 32.96
N ILE A 3 -1.82 49.87 31.69
CA ILE A 3 -2.35 49.09 30.54
C ILE A 3 -1.22 48.34 29.80
N PHE A 4 0.00 48.88 29.77
CA PHE A 4 1.15 48.21 29.12
C PHE A 4 1.69 46.98 29.87
N GLY A 5 1.45 46.87 31.19
CA GLY A 5 1.87 45.70 32.00
C GLY A 5 0.95 44.48 31.86
N ARG A 6 -0.31 44.67 31.48
CA ARG A 6 -1.31 43.58 31.40
C ARG A 6 -1.18 42.77 30.11
N ASN A 7 -0.86 43.42 28.99
CA ASN A 7 -0.68 42.72 27.70
C ASN A 7 0.62 41.91 27.65
N THR A 8 1.69 42.43 28.25
CA THR A 8 2.97 41.72 28.39
C THR A 8 2.87 40.55 29.37
N ALA A 9 2.12 40.68 30.46
CA ALA A 9 1.80 39.56 31.36
C ALA A 9 0.92 38.49 30.68
N ARG A 10 -0.11 38.89 29.91
CA ARG A 10 -0.93 37.95 29.13
C ARG A 10 -0.15 37.23 28.04
N GLN A 11 0.73 37.93 27.32
CA GLN A 11 1.60 37.30 26.31
C GLN A 11 2.66 36.39 26.94
N ARG A 12 3.20 36.75 28.10
CA ARG A 12 4.12 35.88 28.87
C ARG A 12 3.39 34.66 29.41
N LEU A 13 2.17 34.82 29.92
CA LEU A 13 1.34 33.71 30.38
C LEU A 13 0.96 32.79 29.21
N LYS A 14 0.58 33.35 28.05
CA LYS A 14 0.24 32.59 26.83
C LYS A 14 1.45 31.87 26.23
N ARG A 15 2.64 32.50 26.24
CA ARG A 15 3.91 31.85 25.85
C ARG A 15 4.38 30.82 26.88
N ALA A 16 4.12 31.03 28.16
CA ALA A 16 4.42 30.07 29.22
C ALA A 16 3.47 28.87 29.19
N THR A 17 2.18 29.07 28.90
CA THR A 17 1.22 27.99 28.66
C THR A 17 1.49 27.27 27.35
N GLN A 18 1.84 27.97 26.27
CA GLN A 18 2.29 27.30 25.03
C GLN A 18 3.59 26.53 25.23
N ARG A 19 4.56 27.05 26.01
CA ARG A 19 5.78 26.30 26.39
C ARG A 19 5.51 25.13 27.33
N ALA A 20 4.52 25.24 28.22
CA ALA A 20 4.10 24.17 29.12
C ALA A 20 3.25 23.10 28.41
N LEU A 21 2.57 23.45 27.32
CA LEU A 21 1.80 22.52 26.47
C LEU A 21 2.64 21.91 25.34
N SER A 22 3.78 22.52 24.97
CA SER A 22 4.72 21.99 23.95
C SER A 22 5.82 21.11 24.52
N VAL A 23 5.92 21.00 25.85
CA VAL A 23 6.85 20.09 26.52
C VAL A 23 6.03 19.10 27.33
N PRO A 24 5.85 17.86 26.86
CA PRO A 24 5.55 16.77 27.76
C PRO A 24 6.75 16.69 28.73
N MET A 25 6.54 17.10 29.98
CA MET A 25 7.48 16.83 31.07
C MET A 25 7.19 15.41 31.57
N PHE A 26 7.43 14.45 30.70
CA PHE A 26 7.46 13.03 31.04
C PHE A 26 8.74 12.52 30.41
N ASP A 27 9.74 12.22 31.24
CA ASP A 27 10.76 11.27 30.82
C ASP A 27 10.00 10.04 30.31
N ALA A 28 10.15 9.71 29.02
CA ALA A 28 9.48 8.56 28.44
C ALA A 28 9.74 7.35 29.35
N PRO A 29 8.69 6.77 29.97
CA PRO A 29 8.91 5.71 30.93
C PRO A 29 9.63 4.57 30.22
N PRO A 30 10.51 3.84 30.93
CA PRO A 30 11.38 2.83 30.30
C PRO A 30 10.61 1.72 29.59
N ASP A 31 9.30 1.64 29.80
CA ASP A 31 8.38 0.72 29.17
C ASP A 31 7.17 1.48 28.60
N CYS A 32 7.07 1.55 27.27
CA CYS A 32 5.98 2.20 26.56
C CYS A 32 4.71 1.34 26.38
N THR A 33 4.73 0.09 26.85
CA THR A 33 3.62 -0.86 26.70
C THR A 33 2.26 -0.26 27.07
N PRO A 34 2.09 0.46 28.21
CA PRO A 34 0.79 1.04 28.57
C PRO A 34 0.26 2.08 27.55
N TRP A 35 1.14 2.86 26.91
CA TRP A 35 0.71 3.82 25.87
C TRP A 35 0.46 3.16 24.52
N VAL A 36 1.10 2.01 24.24
CA VAL A 36 0.90 1.28 22.99
C VAL A 36 -0.38 0.45 23.05
N ILE A 37 -0.60 -0.31 24.13
CA ILE A 37 -1.65 -1.34 24.19
C ILE A 37 -2.82 -0.96 25.11
N GLY A 38 -2.64 0.08 25.95
CA GLY A 38 -3.64 0.49 26.94
C GLY A 38 -4.97 0.86 26.30
N GLY A 39 -6.03 0.19 26.77
CA GLY A 39 -7.41 0.39 26.32
C GLY A 39 -7.72 -0.16 24.93
N LEU A 40 -6.82 -0.95 24.33
CA LEU A 40 -7.02 -1.54 22.99
C LEU A 40 -7.64 -2.93 23.02
N TRP A 41 -7.84 -3.54 24.20
CA TRP A 41 -8.45 -4.87 24.27
C TRP A 41 -9.93 -4.81 23.88
N PRO A 42 -10.39 -5.63 22.91
CA PRO A 42 -11.76 -5.54 22.43
C PRO A 42 -12.75 -6.24 23.38
N PRO A 43 -13.98 -5.71 23.52
CA PRO A 43 -15.00 -6.30 24.39
C PRO A 43 -15.43 -7.71 23.94
N GLU A 44 -15.37 -8.00 22.63
CA GLU A 44 -15.67 -9.32 22.07
C GLU A 44 -14.72 -10.43 22.57
N LEU A 45 -13.54 -10.06 23.09
CA LEU A 45 -12.54 -10.98 23.64
C LEU A 45 -12.32 -10.79 25.14
N GLU A 46 -13.18 -10.04 25.84
CA GLU A 46 -13.15 -9.95 27.31
C GLU A 46 -13.59 -11.28 27.95
N THR A 47 -14.58 -11.97 27.36
CA THR A 47 -15.01 -13.30 27.79
C THR A 47 -14.51 -14.35 26.81
N VAL A 48 -13.36 -14.96 27.14
CA VAL A 48 -12.76 -16.02 26.34
C VAL A 48 -13.66 -17.27 26.34
N THR A 49 -14.07 -17.70 25.15
CA THR A 49 -14.77 -18.97 24.93
C THR A 49 -13.79 -19.96 24.28
N PRO A 50 -14.06 -21.29 24.29
CA PRO A 50 -13.20 -22.25 23.59
C PRO A 50 -13.03 -21.95 22.08
N ALA A 51 -14.00 -21.29 21.46
CA ALA A 51 -13.93 -20.89 20.05
C ALA A 51 -13.05 -19.64 19.82
N THR A 52 -12.91 -18.77 20.83
CA THR A 52 -12.16 -17.51 20.73
C THR A 52 -10.82 -17.53 21.46
N GLU A 53 -10.51 -18.61 22.20
CA GLU A 53 -9.29 -18.77 23.00
C GLU A 53 -8.00 -18.61 22.20
N THR A 54 -7.88 -19.33 21.08
CA THR A 54 -6.68 -19.25 20.23
C THR A 54 -6.51 -17.86 19.61
N VAL A 55 -7.62 -17.24 19.20
CA VAL A 55 -7.61 -15.90 18.59
C VAL A 55 -7.23 -14.83 19.62
N ALA A 56 -7.77 -14.92 20.84
CA ALA A 56 -7.43 -14.03 21.94
C ALA A 56 -5.95 -14.15 22.33
N GLU A 57 -5.42 -15.37 22.45
CA GLU A 57 -4.02 -15.58 22.78
C GLU A 57 -3.08 -15.05 21.68
N HIS A 58 -3.42 -15.26 20.40
CA HIS A 58 -2.66 -14.69 19.29
C HIS A 58 -2.69 -13.16 19.28
N LEU A 59 -3.86 -12.54 19.44
CA LEU A 59 -3.98 -11.08 19.49
C LEU A 59 -3.17 -10.48 20.64
N LYS A 60 -3.23 -11.11 21.82
CA LYS A 60 -2.45 -10.70 22.98
C LYS A 60 -0.95 -10.75 22.70
N ASN A 61 -0.48 -11.85 22.12
CA ASN A 61 0.93 -12.03 21.78
C ASN A 61 1.40 -11.03 20.72
N ASP A 62 0.58 -10.74 19.72
CA ASP A 62 0.90 -9.76 18.68
C ASP A 62 0.99 -8.33 19.21
N VAL A 63 -0.02 -7.90 19.98
CA VAL A 63 -0.05 -6.55 20.55
C VAL A 63 1.09 -6.36 21.57
N GLN A 64 1.43 -7.42 22.33
CA GLN A 64 2.59 -7.42 23.22
C GLN A 64 3.93 -7.37 22.46
N ARG A 65 4.01 -8.03 21.30
CA ARG A 65 5.19 -7.99 20.41
C ARG A 65 5.40 -6.60 19.82
N ILE A 66 4.33 -5.91 19.42
CA ILE A 66 4.38 -4.53 18.93
C ILE A 66 4.95 -3.60 20.01
N ALA A 67 4.44 -3.70 21.24
CA ALA A 67 4.95 -2.93 22.37
C ALA A 67 6.42 -3.24 22.70
N SER A 68 6.80 -4.52 22.64
CA SER A 68 8.19 -4.96 22.88
C SER A 68 9.15 -4.40 21.83
N SER A 69 8.76 -4.37 20.55
CA SER A 69 9.55 -3.78 19.47
C SER A 69 9.69 -2.26 19.62
N ALA A 70 8.62 -1.56 20.03
CA ALA A 70 8.67 -0.13 20.33
C ALA A 70 9.64 0.17 21.49
N ASN A 71 9.61 -0.64 22.56
CA ASN A 71 10.54 -0.55 23.67
C ASN A 71 12.01 -0.76 23.27
N GLU A 72 12.27 -1.68 22.34
CA GLU A 72 13.61 -1.90 21.80
C GLU A 72 14.11 -0.68 21.03
N ARG A 73 13.25 -0.07 20.20
CA ARG A 73 13.58 1.17 19.47
C ARG A 73 13.82 2.35 20.40
N LEU A 74 12.99 2.52 21.43
CA LEU A 74 13.20 3.54 22.46
C LEU A 74 14.53 3.32 23.20
N ARG A 75 14.89 2.05 23.47
CA ARG A 75 16.18 1.71 24.08
C ARG A 75 17.34 2.07 23.16
N ALA A 76 17.27 1.74 21.88
CA ALA A 76 18.31 2.11 20.90
C ALA A 76 18.48 3.63 20.79
N LEU A 77 17.37 4.36 20.78
CA LEU A 77 17.35 5.83 20.68
C LEU A 77 18.00 6.52 21.89
N ARG A 78 17.96 5.92 23.09
CA ARG A 78 18.67 6.43 24.28
C ARG A 78 20.19 6.42 24.13
N TYR A 79 20.72 5.49 23.33
CA TYR A 79 22.17 5.38 23.08
C TYR A 79 22.62 6.14 21.82
N ALA A 80 21.69 6.75 21.07
CA ALA A 80 22.00 7.56 19.90
C ALA A 80 22.47 8.97 20.31
N ASP A 81 23.53 9.45 19.64
CA ASP A 81 24.08 10.80 19.84
C ASP A 81 23.23 11.85 19.10
N LEU A 82 22.03 12.10 19.64
CA LEU A 82 21.05 13.04 19.11
C LEU A 82 20.79 14.18 20.11
N PRO A 83 20.50 15.40 19.63
CA PRO A 83 20.00 16.47 20.49
C PRO A 83 18.70 16.07 21.21
N ASP A 84 18.53 16.47 22.48
CA ASP A 84 17.40 16.05 23.32
C ASP A 84 16.01 16.37 22.74
N SER A 85 15.89 17.41 21.91
CA SER A 85 14.65 17.76 21.22
C SER A 85 14.32 16.78 20.09
N ALA A 86 15.34 16.36 19.32
CA ALA A 86 15.20 15.38 18.26
C ALA A 86 14.92 13.99 18.83
N ARG A 87 15.59 13.63 19.94
CA ARG A 87 15.33 12.38 20.67
C ARG A 87 13.87 12.31 21.13
N ARG A 88 13.37 13.34 21.82
CA ARG A 88 11.97 13.39 22.29
C ARG A 88 10.95 13.34 21.16
N ALA A 89 11.20 14.03 20.05
CA ALA A 89 10.31 13.95 18.89
C ALA A 89 10.26 12.54 18.29
N GLU A 90 11.40 11.84 18.27
CA GLU A 90 11.47 10.46 17.80
C GLU A 90 10.83 9.46 18.79
N GLU A 91 10.97 9.68 20.10
CA GLU A 91 10.29 8.88 21.13
C GLU A 91 8.77 8.91 20.96
N VAL A 92 8.20 10.11 20.75
CA VAL A 92 6.76 10.29 20.50
C VAL A 92 6.35 9.57 19.21
N ARG A 93 7.12 9.72 18.12
CA ARG A 93 6.84 9.03 16.86
C ARG A 93 6.84 7.51 17.01
N ILE A 94 7.79 6.94 17.74
CA ILE A 94 7.86 5.49 17.98
C ILE A 94 6.59 5.00 18.69
N ILE A 95 6.11 5.73 19.70
CA ILE A 95 4.92 5.36 20.46
C ILE A 95 3.65 5.50 19.59
N ASP A 96 3.48 6.60 18.86
CA ASP A 96 2.30 6.84 18.01
C ASP A 96 2.20 5.80 16.89
N VAL A 97 3.32 5.47 16.26
CA VAL A 97 3.39 4.44 15.21
C VAL A 97 3.07 3.06 15.79
N ALA A 98 3.67 2.70 16.92
CA ALA A 98 3.39 1.41 17.57
C ALA A 98 1.92 1.29 17.99
N ARG A 99 1.32 2.38 18.51
CA ARG A 99 -0.11 2.40 18.86
C ARG A 99 -0.98 2.23 17.61
N SER A 100 -0.63 2.87 16.50
CA SER A 100 -1.37 2.73 15.23
C SER A 100 -1.36 1.28 14.73
N TYR A 101 -0.21 0.61 14.78
CA TYR A 101 -0.11 -0.81 14.43
C TYR A 101 -0.92 -1.71 15.38
N ALA A 102 -0.89 -1.43 16.69
CA ALA A 102 -1.66 -2.19 17.66
C ALA A 102 -3.17 -2.04 17.43
N VAL A 103 -3.65 -0.82 17.12
CA VAL A 103 -5.05 -0.56 16.75
C VAL A 103 -5.44 -1.34 15.49
N GLN A 104 -4.64 -1.25 14.42
CA GLN A 104 -4.92 -1.94 13.16
C GLN A 104 -4.96 -3.46 13.34
N ARG A 105 -4.11 -4.01 14.22
CA ARG A 105 -4.12 -5.44 14.51
C ARG A 105 -5.41 -5.87 15.22
N VAL A 106 -5.84 -5.11 16.23
CA VAL A 106 -7.12 -5.36 16.92
C VAL A 106 -8.29 -5.25 15.94
N GLU A 107 -8.33 -4.20 15.12
CA GLU A 107 -9.39 -4.00 14.12
C GLU A 107 -9.45 -5.13 13.09
N SER A 108 -8.28 -5.61 12.63
CA SER A 108 -8.20 -6.75 11.72
C SER A 108 -8.74 -8.03 12.35
N THR A 109 -8.35 -8.33 13.60
CA THR A 109 -8.83 -9.51 14.30
C THR A 109 -10.34 -9.46 14.55
N ILE A 110 -10.89 -8.29 14.89
CA ILE A 110 -12.33 -8.11 15.06
C ILE A 110 -13.08 -8.25 13.73
N ARG A 111 -12.51 -7.73 12.64
CA ARG A 111 -13.06 -7.94 11.30
C ARG A 111 -13.09 -9.42 10.93
N GLN A 112 -12.00 -10.15 11.18
CA GLN A 112 -11.92 -11.59 10.95
C GLN A 112 -12.94 -12.37 11.78
N LEU A 113 -13.15 -12.01 13.06
CA LEU A 113 -14.16 -12.65 13.90
C LEU A 113 -15.60 -12.38 13.40
N ARG A 114 -15.87 -11.17 12.91
CA ARG A 114 -17.18 -10.82 12.33
C ARG A 114 -17.41 -11.54 11.00
N SER A 115 -16.42 -11.55 10.11
CA SER A 115 -16.50 -12.28 8.84
C SER A 115 -16.63 -13.79 9.04
N ALA A 116 -15.94 -14.36 10.03
CA ALA A 116 -16.10 -15.77 10.38
C ALA A 116 -17.49 -16.07 10.95
N ALA A 117 -18.13 -15.12 11.65
CA ALA A 117 -19.50 -15.29 12.13
C ALA A 117 -20.54 -15.24 10.99
N ASP A 118 -20.31 -14.41 9.97
CA ASP A 118 -21.17 -14.29 8.79
C ASP A 118 -21.12 -15.57 7.91
N ASP A 119 -19.98 -16.27 7.86
CA ASP A 119 -19.83 -17.55 7.15
C ASP A 119 -20.61 -18.72 7.80
N PHE A 120 -21.06 -18.58 9.06
CA PHE A 120 -21.90 -19.58 9.74
C PHE A 120 -23.41 -19.38 9.58
N ASP A 121 -23.87 -18.27 8.97
CA ASP A 121 -25.31 -17.97 8.79
C ASP A 121 -25.84 -18.25 7.36
N THR A 122 -25.00 -18.80 6.47
CA THR A 122 -25.42 -19.14 5.10
C THR A 122 -25.78 -20.64 4.97
N ASP A 123 -26.85 -21.07 5.65
CA ASP A 123 -27.47 -22.40 5.42
C ASP A 123 -28.25 -22.38 4.08
N PRO A 124 -28.01 -23.29 3.11
CA PRO A 124 -28.65 -23.30 1.79
C PRO A 124 -30.16 -23.65 1.76
N ARG A 125 -30.91 -23.45 2.85
CA ARG A 125 -32.29 -23.96 3.02
C ARG A 125 -33.41 -22.91 3.01
N ILE A 126 -33.14 -21.65 2.66
CA ILE A 126 -34.22 -20.67 2.52
C ILE A 126 -34.73 -20.63 1.07
N PRO A 127 -36.01 -20.98 0.79
CA PRO A 127 -36.53 -20.97 -0.57
C PRO A 127 -36.72 -19.54 -1.06
N VAL A 128 -36.17 -19.23 -2.25
CA VAL A 128 -36.44 -18.00 -3.00
C VAL A 128 -37.93 -17.99 -3.36
N VAL A 129 -38.67 -17.00 -2.85
CA VAL A 129 -40.08 -16.77 -3.20
C VAL A 129 -40.16 -16.09 -4.56
N THR A 130 -40.56 -16.84 -5.57
CA THR A 130 -40.94 -16.33 -6.89
C THR A 130 -42.36 -15.74 -6.83
N PRO A 131 -42.62 -14.50 -7.26
CA PRO A 131 -43.98 -13.99 -7.37
C PRO A 131 -44.72 -14.62 -8.59
N PRO A 132 -46.05 -14.83 -8.51
CA PRO A 132 -46.83 -15.55 -9.52
C PRO A 132 -47.19 -14.69 -10.76
N PRO A 133 -47.61 -15.29 -11.88
CA PRO A 133 -47.97 -14.57 -13.10
C PRO A 133 -49.38 -13.98 -12.96
N VAL A 134 -49.57 -12.73 -13.38
CA VAL A 134 -50.89 -12.09 -13.42
C VAL A 134 -51.40 -12.11 -14.85
N GLU A 135 -52.52 -12.82 -15.04
CA GLU A 135 -53.28 -12.88 -16.28
C GLU A 135 -53.96 -11.53 -16.60
N SER A 136 -54.06 -11.31 -17.90
CA SER A 136 -54.65 -10.18 -18.62
C SER A 136 -56.09 -9.81 -18.22
N HIS A 137 -56.34 -8.51 -18.05
CA HIS A 137 -57.65 -7.90 -18.28
C HIS A 137 -57.50 -6.68 -19.21
N VAL A 138 -58.31 -6.70 -20.27
CA VAL A 138 -58.38 -5.73 -21.38
C VAL A 138 -59.50 -4.74 -21.09
N VAL A 139 -59.22 -3.43 -21.10
CA VAL A 139 -60.18 -2.33 -21.35
C VAL A 139 -59.40 -1.15 -21.99
N PRO A 140 -59.96 -0.40 -22.98
CA PRO A 140 -59.20 0.08 -24.13
C PRO A 140 -58.83 1.57 -24.14
N ASP A 141 -57.74 1.82 -24.89
CA ASP A 141 -57.46 2.94 -25.80
C ASP A 141 -57.87 4.36 -25.37
N GLU A 142 -56.92 5.06 -24.74
CA GLU A 142 -56.80 6.52 -24.83
C GLU A 142 -55.31 6.89 -25.01
N ALA A 143 -54.95 7.11 -26.28
CA ALA A 143 -53.77 7.81 -26.81
C ALA A 143 -52.62 8.13 -25.83
N GLU A 144 -51.60 7.27 -25.82
CA GLU A 144 -50.30 7.57 -25.22
C GLU A 144 -49.50 8.55 -26.09
N PRO A 145 -48.81 9.54 -25.49
CA PRO A 145 -47.78 10.29 -26.19
C PRO A 145 -46.58 9.37 -26.39
N VAL A 146 -45.99 9.41 -27.59
CA VAL A 146 -44.78 8.65 -27.94
C VAL A 146 -43.65 9.00 -26.95
N VAL A 147 -43.41 8.13 -25.96
CA VAL A 147 -42.22 8.18 -25.12
C VAL A 147 -41.11 7.55 -25.94
N ALA A 148 -40.20 8.38 -26.43
CA ALA A 148 -39.00 7.94 -27.10
C ALA A 148 -38.18 7.01 -26.17
N GLU A 149 -37.75 5.87 -26.71
CA GLU A 149 -36.78 5.00 -26.05
C GLU A 149 -35.56 5.84 -25.61
N PRO A 150 -35.01 5.62 -24.39
CA PRO A 150 -33.81 6.32 -23.98
C PRO A 150 -32.66 5.80 -24.85
N VAL A 151 -32.23 6.64 -25.78
CA VAL A 151 -30.97 6.49 -26.51
C VAL A 151 -29.88 6.28 -25.45
N ALA A 152 -29.22 5.14 -25.49
CA ALA A 152 -27.99 4.92 -24.73
C ALA A 152 -26.98 5.97 -25.20
N ILE A 153 -26.84 7.04 -24.41
CA ILE A 153 -25.83 8.06 -24.61
C ILE A 153 -24.49 7.35 -24.37
N GLN A 154 -23.77 7.05 -25.45
CA GLN A 154 -22.35 6.74 -25.35
C GLN A 154 -21.70 7.98 -24.73
N PRO A 155 -20.89 7.85 -23.66
CA PRO A 155 -20.25 9.01 -23.05
C PRO A 155 -19.45 9.74 -24.13
N GLU A 156 -19.68 11.05 -24.26
CA GLU A 156 -18.86 11.90 -25.12
C GLU A 156 -17.38 11.68 -24.76
N PRO A 157 -16.47 11.67 -25.77
CA PRO A 157 -15.05 11.53 -25.50
C PRO A 157 -14.62 12.66 -24.56
N GLU A 158 -14.31 12.27 -23.33
CA GLU A 158 -13.71 13.14 -22.34
C GLU A 158 -12.50 13.83 -22.97
N PRO A 159 -12.34 15.16 -22.85
CA PRO A 159 -11.15 15.83 -23.34
C PRO A 159 -9.92 15.12 -22.77
N GLY A 160 -9.02 14.64 -23.64
CA GLY A 160 -7.98 13.67 -23.28
C GLY A 160 -7.16 14.04 -22.04
N ASP A 161 -6.95 15.32 -21.79
CA ASP A 161 -6.23 15.84 -20.63
C ASP A 161 -6.95 15.51 -19.30
N HIS A 162 -8.29 15.52 -19.28
CA HIS A 162 -9.09 15.16 -18.10
C HIS A 162 -9.08 13.64 -17.87
N HIS A 163 -8.94 12.84 -18.92
CA HIS A 163 -8.76 11.40 -18.79
C HIS A 163 -7.41 11.06 -18.14
N LEU A 164 -6.32 11.62 -18.67
CA LEU A 164 -4.96 11.42 -18.14
C LEU A 164 -4.85 11.90 -16.67
N ALA A 165 -5.40 13.07 -16.34
CA ALA A 165 -5.40 13.57 -14.96
C ALA A 165 -6.09 12.62 -13.98
N ARG A 166 -7.21 11.97 -14.38
CA ARG A 166 -7.90 10.99 -13.53
C ARG A 166 -7.11 9.69 -13.34
N LEU A 167 -6.44 9.20 -14.38
CA LEU A 167 -5.56 8.02 -14.25
C LEU A 167 -4.41 8.30 -13.29
N LEU A 168 -3.84 9.50 -13.40
CA LEU A 168 -2.75 9.95 -12.55
C LEU A 168 -3.22 10.08 -11.09
N GLU A 169 -4.38 10.68 -10.86
CA GLU A 169 -5.00 10.78 -9.54
C GLU A 169 -5.26 9.41 -8.91
N PHE A 170 -5.69 8.43 -9.70
CA PHE A 170 -5.97 7.07 -9.22
C PHE A 170 -4.74 6.43 -8.53
N VAL A 171 -3.56 6.56 -9.13
CA VAL A 171 -2.33 5.97 -8.57
C VAL A 171 -1.64 6.89 -7.56
N ALA A 172 -1.65 8.20 -7.80
CA ALA A 172 -1.00 9.16 -6.91
C ALA A 172 -1.73 9.31 -5.56
N ARG A 173 -3.03 9.01 -5.48
CA ARG A 173 -3.73 8.94 -4.18
C ARG A 173 -3.30 7.74 -3.32
N GLN A 174 -2.91 6.64 -3.97
CA GLN A 174 -2.44 5.45 -3.26
C GLN A 174 -1.01 5.66 -2.76
N GLU A 175 -0.15 6.24 -3.60
CA GLU A 175 1.24 6.55 -3.26
C GLU A 175 1.60 8.01 -3.60
N PRO A 176 1.18 8.98 -2.76
CA PRO A 176 1.40 10.42 -3.00
C PRO A 176 2.84 10.87 -2.76
N GLY A 177 3.67 10.00 -2.16
CA GLY A 177 5.10 10.27 -1.95
C GLY A 177 5.95 10.13 -3.21
N LEU A 178 5.39 9.55 -4.28
CA LEU A 178 6.08 9.30 -5.53
C LEU A 178 5.71 10.32 -6.60
N ARG A 179 6.65 10.59 -7.50
CA ARG A 179 6.35 11.29 -8.74
C ARG A 179 5.74 10.30 -9.73
N TRP A 180 4.67 10.73 -10.38
CA TRP A 180 3.94 9.95 -11.37
C TRP A 180 3.83 10.74 -12.66
N ALA A 181 3.80 10.05 -13.79
CA ALA A 181 3.42 10.65 -15.06
C ALA A 181 2.67 9.63 -15.90
N VAL A 182 1.75 10.13 -16.71
CA VAL A 182 0.97 9.33 -17.65
C VAL A 182 0.98 10.03 -19.01
N GLY A 183 1.11 9.26 -20.08
CA GLY A 183 1.13 9.82 -21.43
C GLY A 183 0.42 8.93 -22.44
N GLU A 184 -0.20 9.57 -23.42
CA GLU A 184 -0.86 8.91 -24.54
C GLU A 184 0.04 8.97 -25.77
N ARG A 185 0.35 7.81 -26.34
CA ARG A 185 1.15 7.67 -27.56
C ARG A 185 0.29 7.86 -28.82
N GLU A 186 0.95 8.00 -29.97
CA GLU A 186 0.27 8.19 -31.27
C GLU A 186 -0.64 7.01 -31.65
N ASP A 187 -0.31 5.80 -31.20
CA ASP A 187 -1.10 4.58 -31.40
C ASP A 187 -2.33 4.46 -30.47
N GLY A 188 -2.54 5.44 -29.58
CA GLY A 188 -3.62 5.45 -28.58
C GLY A 188 -3.27 4.70 -27.28
N THR A 189 -2.06 4.15 -27.18
CA THR A 189 -1.59 3.45 -25.97
C THR A 189 -1.33 4.46 -24.85
N THR A 190 -1.84 4.16 -23.65
CA THR A 190 -1.61 5.00 -22.46
C THR A 190 -0.52 4.38 -21.58
N LEU A 191 0.62 5.06 -21.44
CA LEU A 191 1.74 4.62 -20.62
C LEU A 191 1.69 5.31 -19.25
N LEU A 192 1.79 4.54 -18.17
CA LEU A 192 1.95 5.04 -16.81
C LEU A 192 3.39 4.79 -16.31
N VAL A 193 4.02 5.80 -15.74
CA VAL A 193 5.37 5.71 -15.18
C VAL A 193 5.48 6.38 -13.81
N THR A 194 6.42 5.89 -13.01
CA THR A 194 7.02 6.60 -11.88
C THR A 194 8.53 6.68 -12.14
N ASP A 195 9.22 7.67 -11.59
CA ASP A 195 10.69 7.72 -11.64
C ASP A 195 11.36 6.89 -10.54
N LEU A 196 10.57 6.21 -9.70
CA LEU A 196 11.11 5.19 -8.81
C LEU A 196 11.69 4.02 -9.61
N ALA A 197 12.95 3.67 -9.31
CA ALA A 197 13.60 2.44 -9.76
C ALA A 197 13.41 2.15 -11.26
N ASP A 198 13.78 3.11 -12.11
CA ASP A 198 13.79 2.99 -13.58
C ASP A 198 12.42 2.76 -14.25
N GLY A 199 11.32 3.04 -13.53
CA GLY A 199 9.96 2.83 -14.01
C GLY A 199 9.21 1.69 -13.32
N TRP A 200 9.80 1.08 -12.29
CA TRP A 200 9.16 0.02 -11.54
C TRP A 200 7.98 0.54 -10.71
N ILE A 201 6.81 -0.07 -10.90
CA ILE A 201 5.64 0.16 -10.04
C ILE A 201 5.69 -0.72 -8.79
N PRO A 202 5.67 -0.15 -7.55
CA PRO A 202 5.68 -0.90 -6.30
C PRO A 202 4.51 -1.89 -6.13
N PRO A 203 4.66 -2.95 -5.30
CA PRO A 203 3.51 -3.74 -4.86
C PRO A 203 2.54 -2.87 -4.06
N GLY A 204 1.27 -3.28 -4.00
CA GLY A 204 0.22 -2.56 -3.28
C GLY A 204 -0.38 -1.37 -4.03
N VAL A 205 0.23 -0.91 -5.13
CA VAL A 205 -0.37 0.07 -6.03
C VAL A 205 -1.26 -0.62 -7.04
N ALA A 206 -2.56 -0.42 -6.90
CA ALA A 206 -3.56 -0.83 -7.87
C ALA A 206 -3.42 0.01 -9.15
N LEU A 207 -3.56 -0.65 -10.30
CA LEU A 207 -3.39 -0.03 -11.61
C LEU A 207 -4.74 0.13 -12.31
N PRO A 208 -5.01 1.29 -12.93
CA PRO A 208 -6.25 1.48 -13.67
C PRO A 208 -6.24 0.63 -14.95
N ALA A 209 -7.39 0.10 -15.35
CA ALA A 209 -7.50 -0.65 -16.60
C ALA A 209 -7.05 0.19 -17.82
N GLY A 210 -6.45 -0.46 -18.82
CA GLY A 210 -6.06 0.17 -20.08
C GLY A 210 -4.75 0.97 -20.06
N VAL A 211 -3.99 0.94 -18.97
CA VAL A 211 -2.62 1.48 -18.95
C VAL A 211 -1.60 0.39 -19.20
N GLU A 212 -0.51 0.76 -19.86
CA GLU A 212 0.69 -0.03 -20.01
C GLU A 212 1.80 0.48 -19.08
N LEU A 213 2.73 -0.41 -18.76
CA LEU A 213 3.91 -0.12 -17.95
C LEU A 213 5.17 -0.25 -18.78
N LEU A 214 6.25 0.36 -18.31
CA LEU A 214 7.57 0.13 -18.88
C LEU A 214 8.02 -1.32 -18.67
N ALA A 215 8.63 -1.90 -19.71
CA ALA A 215 9.29 -3.20 -19.59
C ALA A 215 10.47 -3.12 -18.59
N PRO A 216 10.83 -4.21 -17.89
CA PRO A 216 11.99 -4.24 -17.02
C PRO A 216 13.29 -3.89 -17.76
N ALA A 217 13.94 -2.80 -17.35
CA ALA A 217 15.26 -2.41 -17.84
C ALA A 217 15.83 -1.31 -16.94
N ARG A 218 17.17 -1.25 -16.83
CA ARG A 218 17.83 -0.08 -16.26
C ARG A 218 17.69 1.09 -17.23
N ARG A 219 17.26 2.24 -16.72
CA ARG A 219 17.12 3.46 -17.49
C ARG A 219 17.93 4.56 -16.83
N ARG A 220 18.05 5.68 -17.51
CA ARG A 220 18.55 6.92 -16.93
C ARG A 220 17.67 8.02 -17.48
N GLY A 221 17.44 9.04 -16.67
CA GLY A 221 16.66 10.19 -17.10
C GLY A 221 15.58 10.58 -16.11
N ARG A 222 15.00 11.75 -16.37
CA ARG A 222 13.85 12.25 -15.62
C ARG A 222 12.57 11.55 -16.05
N ILE A 223 11.48 11.70 -15.28
CA ILE A 223 10.20 11.04 -15.60
C ILE A 223 9.68 11.30 -17.03
N GLY A 224 9.95 12.48 -17.60
CA GLY A 224 9.57 12.80 -18.98
C GLY A 224 10.36 11.99 -20.02
N GLU A 225 11.62 11.67 -19.74
CA GLU A 225 12.44 10.78 -20.57
C GLU A 225 11.94 9.32 -20.46
N LEU A 226 11.39 8.93 -19.30
CA LEU A 226 10.77 7.62 -19.11
C LEU A 226 9.46 7.48 -19.89
N LEU A 227 8.67 8.55 -20.02
CA LEU A 227 7.46 8.56 -20.85
C LEU A 227 7.79 8.40 -22.34
N GLY A 228 8.89 8.99 -22.80
CA GLY A 228 9.28 9.00 -24.21
C GLY A 228 8.37 9.88 -25.07
N ASP A 229 8.25 9.52 -26.35
CA ASP A 229 7.44 10.27 -27.32
C ASP A 229 5.95 10.02 -27.09
N VAL A 230 5.26 11.03 -26.54
CA VAL A 230 3.82 11.02 -26.25
C VAL A 230 3.15 12.27 -26.83
N MET A 231 1.92 12.12 -27.32
CA MET A 231 1.12 13.21 -27.89
C MET A 231 0.54 14.12 -26.81
N ARG A 232 0.17 13.52 -25.67
CA ARG A 232 -0.37 14.19 -24.48
C ARG A 232 0.24 13.57 -23.24
N SER A 233 0.48 14.38 -22.21
CA SER A 233 1.00 13.91 -20.94
C SER A 233 0.45 14.71 -19.77
N ALA A 234 0.32 14.04 -18.62
CA ALA A 234 0.07 14.67 -17.33
C ALA A 234 1.07 14.13 -16.31
N ASP A 235 1.53 15.00 -15.41
CA ASP A 235 2.49 14.65 -14.36
C ASP A 235 2.05 15.14 -12.98
N TYR A 236 2.47 14.40 -11.96
CA TYR A 236 2.16 14.62 -10.56
C TYR A 236 3.47 14.64 -9.79
N HIS A 237 3.68 15.68 -9.00
CA HIS A 237 4.76 15.77 -8.03
C HIS A 237 4.23 15.49 -6.63
N PRO A 238 5.07 14.91 -5.75
CA PRO A 238 4.69 14.70 -4.36
C PRO A 238 4.17 15.98 -3.70
N GLY A 239 2.93 15.92 -3.22
CA GLY A 239 2.25 17.05 -2.57
C GLY A 239 1.38 17.91 -3.50
N ASP A 240 1.35 17.63 -4.80
CA ASP A 240 0.42 18.29 -5.72
C ASP A 240 -1.03 18.04 -5.30
N LEU A 241 -1.87 19.05 -5.48
CA LEU A 241 -3.29 18.98 -5.15
C LEU A 241 -4.06 18.40 -6.33
N PHE A 242 -4.95 17.44 -6.07
CA PHE A 242 -5.89 16.98 -7.07
C PHE A 242 -7.02 17.99 -7.26
N ALA A 243 -7.42 18.20 -8.51
CA ALA A 243 -8.61 18.99 -8.80
C ALA A 243 -9.84 18.29 -8.20
N PRO A 244 -10.75 19.03 -7.53
CA PRO A 244 -11.99 18.45 -7.04
C PRO A 244 -12.89 18.05 -8.22
N GLY A 245 -12.81 16.80 -8.64
CA GLY A 245 -13.65 16.21 -9.68
C GLY A 245 -14.21 14.87 -9.23
N ARG A 246 -15.54 14.67 -9.36
CA ARG A 246 -16.14 13.33 -9.26
C ARG A 246 -15.89 12.61 -10.59
N GLY A 247 -14.75 11.97 -10.72
CA GLY A 247 -14.54 10.97 -11.76
C GLY A 247 -15.34 9.71 -11.46
N GLU A 248 -15.77 8.99 -12.49
CA GLU A 248 -16.30 7.63 -12.32
C GLU A 248 -15.21 6.73 -11.69
N PRO A 249 -15.61 5.78 -10.83
CA PRO A 249 -14.66 4.83 -10.24
C PRO A 249 -13.95 4.05 -11.36
N ARG A 250 -12.62 4.05 -11.33
CA ARG A 250 -11.83 3.30 -12.31
C ARG A 250 -11.74 1.83 -11.88
N THR A 251 -11.93 0.93 -12.84
CA THR A 251 -11.72 -0.50 -12.61
C THR A 251 -10.23 -0.79 -12.49
N GLU A 252 -9.86 -1.47 -11.41
CA GLU A 252 -8.52 -2.01 -11.22
C GLU A 252 -8.25 -3.13 -12.22
N SER A 253 -7.03 -3.18 -12.74
CA SER A 253 -6.61 -4.25 -13.64
C SER A 253 -5.22 -4.74 -13.28
N THR A 254 -5.09 -6.07 -13.21
CA THR A 254 -3.80 -6.74 -13.02
C THR A 254 -3.08 -6.98 -14.35
N THR A 255 -3.75 -6.79 -15.50
CA THR A 255 -3.18 -7.02 -16.84
C THR A 255 -2.03 -6.08 -17.17
N ALA A 256 -2.00 -4.87 -16.58
CA ALA A 256 -0.91 -3.92 -16.81
C ALA A 256 0.47 -4.44 -16.36
N ARG A 257 0.52 -5.43 -15.45
CA ARG A 257 1.75 -6.09 -15.00
C ARG A 257 2.14 -7.30 -15.85
N GLU A 258 1.41 -7.58 -16.92
CA GLU A 258 1.71 -8.69 -17.81
C GLU A 258 3.03 -8.46 -18.55
N LEU A 259 3.92 -9.45 -18.46
CA LEU A 259 5.24 -9.45 -19.07
C LEU A 259 5.53 -10.85 -19.63
N PRO A 260 6.52 -10.98 -20.54
CA PRO A 260 7.05 -12.29 -20.89
C PRO A 260 7.39 -13.10 -19.64
N ARG A 261 7.06 -14.39 -19.67
CA ARG A 261 7.33 -15.28 -18.54
C ARG A 261 8.83 -15.46 -18.37
N VAL A 262 9.30 -15.35 -17.13
CA VAL A 262 10.66 -15.69 -16.74
C VAL A 262 10.76 -17.21 -16.66
N ASP A 263 11.68 -17.77 -17.43
CA ASP A 263 11.97 -19.21 -17.39
C ASP A 263 12.41 -19.64 -15.99
N ASP A 264 11.85 -20.76 -15.52
CA ASP A 264 12.12 -21.35 -14.21
C ASP A 264 11.96 -20.38 -13.02
N LEU A 265 10.99 -19.44 -13.11
CA LEU A 265 10.71 -18.41 -12.10
C LEU A 265 10.80 -18.93 -10.65
N GLY A 266 10.14 -20.05 -10.35
CA GLY A 266 10.13 -20.62 -9.01
C GLY A 266 11.53 -21.01 -8.53
N TRP A 267 12.32 -21.67 -9.37
CA TRP A 267 13.71 -22.02 -9.05
C TRP A 267 14.56 -20.77 -8.85
N LYS A 268 14.44 -19.79 -9.76
CA LYS A 268 15.26 -18.57 -9.73
C LYS A 268 14.95 -17.70 -8.52
N LEU A 269 13.68 -17.63 -8.13
CA LEU A 269 13.25 -16.94 -6.92
C LEU A 269 13.78 -17.63 -5.64
N ILE A 270 13.77 -18.96 -5.60
CA ILE A 270 14.37 -19.73 -4.48
C ILE A 270 15.87 -19.44 -4.38
N GLU A 271 16.59 -19.44 -5.50
CA GLU A 271 18.03 -19.13 -5.51
C GLU A 271 18.29 -17.68 -5.06
N ALA A 272 17.58 -16.71 -5.63
CA ALA A 272 17.77 -15.30 -5.33
C ALA A 272 17.48 -14.92 -3.87
N THR A 273 16.63 -15.70 -3.18
CA THR A 273 16.29 -15.50 -1.76
C THR A 273 17.19 -16.30 -0.81
N HIS A 274 17.99 -17.23 -1.31
CA HIS A 274 18.83 -18.09 -0.48
C HIS A 274 20.01 -17.32 0.13
N TRP A 275 20.04 -17.23 1.47
CA TRP A 275 21.11 -16.60 2.26
C TRP A 275 21.38 -15.13 1.87
N ARG A 276 20.34 -14.44 1.41
CA ARG A 276 20.44 -13.04 1.02
C ARG A 276 20.40 -12.11 2.23
N ASP A 277 21.40 -11.26 2.35
CA ASP A 277 21.48 -10.26 3.40
C ASP A 277 20.31 -9.25 3.33
N GLY A 278 19.73 -8.96 4.49
CA GLY A 278 18.61 -8.03 4.62
C GLY A 278 17.23 -8.64 4.29
N LEU A 279 17.14 -9.90 3.88
CA LEU A 279 15.86 -10.61 3.79
C LEU A 279 15.60 -11.47 5.04
N PRO A 280 14.36 -11.46 5.57
CA PRO A 280 13.95 -12.40 6.61
C PRO A 280 14.06 -13.85 6.11
N ARG A 281 14.45 -14.78 6.99
CA ARG A 281 14.56 -16.21 6.65
C ARG A 281 13.26 -16.81 6.11
N LEU A 282 12.11 -16.28 6.55
CA LEU A 282 10.79 -16.70 6.09
C LEU A 282 10.62 -16.55 4.58
N VAL A 283 11.21 -15.52 3.96
CA VAL A 283 11.08 -15.23 2.53
C VAL A 283 11.52 -16.43 1.69
N HIS A 284 12.67 -17.01 1.99
CA HIS A 284 13.15 -18.19 1.26
C HIS A 284 12.23 -19.41 1.43
N THR A 285 11.73 -19.64 2.64
CA THR A 285 10.79 -20.74 2.92
C THR A 285 9.50 -20.58 2.11
N LEU A 286 8.95 -19.36 2.07
CA LEU A 286 7.71 -19.08 1.36
C LEU A 286 7.87 -19.05 -0.15
N ALA A 287 9.03 -18.58 -0.65
CA ALA A 287 9.37 -18.70 -2.06
C ALA A 287 9.37 -20.17 -2.51
N LYS A 288 9.95 -21.05 -1.70
CA LYS A 288 9.95 -22.50 -1.96
C LYS A 288 8.55 -23.12 -1.92
N ALA A 289 7.75 -22.77 -0.92
CA ALA A 289 6.39 -23.28 -0.77
C ALA A 289 5.46 -22.80 -1.90
N GLY A 290 5.54 -21.51 -2.26
CA GLY A 290 4.79 -20.92 -3.36
C GLY A 290 5.19 -21.51 -4.72
N ALA A 291 6.49 -21.64 -5.00
CA ALA A 291 7.00 -22.26 -6.23
C ALA A 291 6.62 -23.74 -6.37
N ALA A 292 6.51 -24.46 -5.24
CA ALA A 292 6.08 -25.85 -5.23
C ALA A 292 4.55 -26.02 -5.20
N HIS A 293 3.80 -24.91 -5.12
CA HIS A 293 2.34 -24.88 -4.95
C HIS A 293 1.85 -25.77 -3.79
N THR A 294 2.63 -25.85 -2.70
CA THR A 294 2.31 -26.71 -1.54
C THR A 294 1.38 -26.04 -0.53
N GLY A 295 0.92 -24.81 -0.82
CA GLY A 295 0.15 -23.97 0.08
C GLY A 295 1.04 -23.23 1.09
N VAL A 296 0.60 -22.03 1.46
CA VAL A 296 1.21 -21.17 2.48
C VAL A 296 0.10 -20.75 3.44
N LEU A 297 0.37 -20.70 4.75
CA LEU A 297 -0.64 -20.28 5.71
C LEU A 297 -0.88 -18.76 5.62
N ASP A 298 -2.13 -18.32 5.77
CA ASP A 298 -2.47 -16.89 5.73
C ASP A 298 -1.66 -16.07 6.74
N ALA A 299 -1.39 -16.63 7.92
CA ALA A 299 -0.55 -16.00 8.94
C ALA A 299 0.90 -15.78 8.47
N GLU A 300 1.44 -16.67 7.64
CA GLU A 300 2.79 -16.52 7.07
C GLU A 300 2.79 -15.47 5.95
N VAL A 301 1.73 -15.40 5.14
CA VAL A 301 1.52 -14.33 4.15
C VAL A 301 1.42 -12.97 4.85
N ASP A 302 0.69 -12.89 5.96
CA ASP A 302 0.57 -11.65 6.75
C ASP A 302 1.93 -11.17 7.27
N VAL A 303 2.78 -12.08 7.78
CA VAL A 303 4.14 -11.73 8.21
C VAL A 303 4.98 -11.25 7.02
N LEU A 304 4.85 -11.90 5.86
CA LEU A 304 5.55 -11.49 4.64
C LEU A 304 5.11 -10.09 4.18
N ARG A 305 3.81 -9.79 4.21
CA ARG A 305 3.25 -8.45 3.93
C ARG A 305 3.82 -7.37 4.83
N VAL A 306 3.93 -7.64 6.13
CA VAL A 306 4.56 -6.69 7.07
C VAL A 306 6.00 -6.39 6.66
N HIS A 307 6.75 -7.39 6.19
CA HIS A 307 8.10 -7.18 5.69
C HIS A 307 8.13 -6.43 4.35
N SER A 308 7.23 -6.75 3.41
CA SER A 308 7.04 -6.02 2.16
C SER A 308 6.75 -4.53 2.42
N ASP A 309 5.80 -4.22 3.31
CA ASP A 309 5.43 -2.85 3.66
C ASP A 309 6.56 -2.11 4.37
N THR A 310 7.29 -2.79 5.26
CA THR A 310 8.45 -2.19 5.94
C THR A 310 9.54 -1.82 4.93
N ALA A 311 9.87 -2.72 4.00
CA ALA A 311 10.87 -2.46 2.97
C ALA A 311 10.41 -1.35 2.01
N ARG A 312 9.12 -1.35 1.61
CA ARG A 312 8.52 -0.30 0.78
C ARG A 312 8.60 1.06 1.47
N TYR A 313 8.23 1.13 2.75
CA TYR A 313 8.35 2.37 3.52
C TYR A 313 9.80 2.88 3.58
N GLN A 314 10.77 2.00 3.80
CA GLN A 314 12.18 2.37 3.80
C GLN A 314 12.65 2.90 2.43
N LEU A 315 12.16 2.33 1.32
CA LEU A 315 12.41 2.86 -0.02
C LEU A 315 11.82 4.26 -0.18
N MET A 316 10.56 4.47 0.19
CA MET A 316 9.90 5.78 0.08
C MET A 316 10.62 6.84 0.93
N ALA A 317 11.18 6.46 2.08
CA ALA A 317 11.94 7.37 2.93
C ALA A 317 13.30 7.80 2.32
N GLN A 318 13.85 7.01 1.39
CA GLN A 318 15.11 7.30 0.69
C GLN A 318 14.88 7.96 -0.67
N TYR A 319 13.65 7.94 -1.19
CA TYR A 319 13.31 8.52 -2.48
C TYR A 319 13.72 10.01 -2.55
N PRO A 320 14.35 10.46 -3.64
CA PRO A 320 14.55 9.74 -4.92
C PRO A 320 15.75 8.80 -4.97
N ASP A 321 16.69 8.90 -4.03
CA ASP A 321 17.99 8.22 -4.06
C ASP A 321 17.95 6.90 -3.27
N VAL A 322 17.24 5.91 -3.80
CA VAL A 322 17.03 4.62 -3.13
C VAL A 322 18.27 3.72 -3.15
N ASP A 323 18.55 3.05 -2.04
CA ASP A 323 19.60 2.02 -1.98
C ASP A 323 19.26 0.80 -2.84
N SER A 324 20.22 0.38 -3.67
CA SER A 324 20.05 -0.71 -4.62
C SER A 324 19.83 -2.09 -3.99
N ALA A 325 20.43 -2.35 -2.81
CA ALA A 325 20.27 -3.61 -2.11
C ALA A 325 18.88 -3.68 -1.46
N LEU A 326 18.43 -2.58 -0.86
CA LEU A 326 17.07 -2.45 -0.34
C LEU A 326 16.01 -2.60 -1.45
N LEU A 327 16.21 -1.96 -2.59
CA LEU A 327 15.32 -2.09 -3.75
C LEU A 327 15.21 -3.54 -4.21
N SER A 328 16.36 -4.21 -4.35
CA SER A 328 16.41 -5.62 -4.72
C SER A 328 15.70 -6.52 -3.70
N ASN A 329 15.83 -6.22 -2.40
CA ASN A 329 15.12 -6.94 -1.35
C ASN A 329 13.61 -6.71 -1.43
N CYS A 330 13.17 -5.49 -1.72
CA CYS A 330 11.74 -5.18 -1.90
C CYS A 330 11.14 -5.91 -3.11
N LEU A 331 11.86 -5.99 -4.23
CA LEU A 331 11.44 -6.75 -5.40
C LEU A 331 11.26 -8.24 -5.09
N LEU A 332 12.21 -8.83 -4.36
CA LEU A 332 12.12 -10.24 -3.96
C LEU A 332 11.00 -10.51 -2.94
N LEU A 333 10.78 -9.58 -1.99
CA LEU A 333 9.64 -9.65 -1.07
C LEU A 333 8.32 -9.63 -1.83
N ALA A 334 8.15 -8.69 -2.77
CA ALA A 334 6.97 -8.56 -3.59
C ALA A 334 6.72 -9.80 -4.48
N ALA A 335 7.78 -10.34 -5.09
CA ALA A 335 7.69 -11.56 -5.89
C ALA A 335 7.32 -12.79 -5.03
N THR A 336 7.89 -12.90 -3.84
CA THR A 336 7.61 -13.98 -2.89
C THR A 336 6.18 -13.89 -2.35
N GLU A 337 5.69 -12.69 -2.07
CA GLU A 337 4.32 -12.48 -1.61
C GLU A 337 3.32 -12.91 -2.68
N ALA A 338 3.53 -12.46 -3.91
CA ALA A 338 2.69 -12.81 -5.04
C ALA A 338 2.66 -14.32 -5.30
N ILE A 339 3.82 -15.00 -5.31
CA ILE A 339 3.85 -16.45 -5.55
C ILE A 339 3.23 -17.24 -4.37
N ALA A 340 3.34 -16.74 -3.14
CA ALA A 340 2.75 -17.39 -1.96
C ALA A 340 1.22 -17.38 -1.98
N VAL A 341 0.61 -16.35 -2.58
CA VAL A 341 -0.86 -16.25 -2.77
C VAL A 341 -1.35 -16.76 -4.12
N GLY A 342 -0.46 -17.32 -4.95
CA GLY A 342 -0.80 -17.84 -6.27
C GLY A 342 -0.97 -16.80 -7.39
N ASP A 343 -0.55 -15.54 -7.17
CA ASP A 343 -0.50 -14.51 -8.21
C ASP A 343 0.80 -14.62 -9.02
N GLU A 344 0.80 -15.54 -9.99
CA GLU A 344 1.95 -15.76 -10.89
C GLU A 344 2.30 -14.52 -11.71
N ARG A 345 1.32 -13.68 -12.06
CA ARG A 345 1.54 -12.50 -12.90
C ARG A 345 2.35 -11.46 -12.15
N SER A 346 1.95 -11.13 -10.92
CA SER A 346 2.70 -10.18 -10.09
C SER A 346 4.05 -10.75 -9.66
N ALA A 347 4.14 -12.06 -9.41
CA ALA A 347 5.40 -12.73 -9.09
C ALA A 347 6.39 -12.60 -10.25
N ASN A 348 5.95 -12.91 -11.48
CA ASN A 348 6.73 -12.76 -12.70
C ASN A 348 7.17 -11.30 -12.91
N TYR A 349 6.25 -10.35 -12.72
CA TYR A 349 6.53 -8.93 -12.88
C TYR A 349 7.65 -8.45 -11.96
N HIS A 350 7.52 -8.70 -10.66
CA HIS A 350 8.51 -8.24 -9.67
C HIS A 350 9.86 -8.93 -9.86
N PHE A 351 9.86 -10.21 -10.21
CA PHE A 351 11.10 -10.95 -10.44
C PHE A 351 11.81 -10.52 -11.73
N ALA A 352 11.07 -10.24 -12.81
CA ALA A 352 11.66 -9.73 -14.05
C ALA A 352 12.34 -8.36 -13.85
N TRP A 353 11.74 -7.48 -13.02
CA TRP A 353 12.39 -6.24 -12.58
C TRP A 353 13.64 -6.51 -11.73
N PHE A 354 13.61 -7.48 -10.83
CA PHE A 354 14.79 -7.89 -10.07
C PHE A 354 15.93 -8.34 -10.99
N GLU A 355 15.66 -9.21 -11.97
CA GLU A 355 16.67 -9.68 -12.95
C GLU A 355 17.24 -8.51 -13.76
N ALA A 356 16.38 -7.66 -14.33
CA ALA A 356 16.80 -6.53 -15.16
C ALA A 356 17.68 -5.53 -14.40
N LEU A 357 17.34 -5.25 -13.14
CA LEU A 357 18.07 -4.30 -12.29
C LEU A 357 19.32 -4.89 -11.65
N ASN A 358 19.45 -6.22 -11.54
CA ASN A 358 20.63 -6.90 -11.00
C ASN A 358 21.54 -7.50 -12.08
N ALA A 359 21.12 -7.51 -13.34
CA ALA A 359 21.96 -7.94 -14.45
C ALA A 359 23.29 -7.17 -14.47
N PRO A 360 24.42 -7.82 -14.78
CA PRO A 360 25.69 -7.13 -14.92
C PRO A 360 25.55 -6.06 -16.00
N THR A 361 26.01 -4.84 -15.70
CA THR A 361 26.08 -3.79 -16.72
C THR A 361 26.96 -4.32 -17.83
N SER A 362 26.46 -4.41 -19.06
CA SER A 362 27.28 -4.75 -20.21
C SER A 362 28.36 -3.67 -20.34
N THR A 363 29.55 -3.93 -19.81
CA THR A 363 30.72 -3.11 -20.07
C THR A 363 30.95 -3.19 -21.57
N GLN A 364 30.73 -2.09 -22.29
CA GLN A 364 31.25 -1.92 -23.65
C GLN A 364 32.78 -1.96 -23.57
N TRP A 365 33.35 -3.17 -23.57
CA TRP A 365 34.74 -3.38 -23.91
C TRP A 365 34.80 -4.02 -25.29
N GLY A 366 35.28 -3.23 -26.26
CA GLY A 366 35.77 -3.75 -27.53
C GLY A 366 35.18 -3.09 -28.78
N ALA A 367 35.35 -1.79 -28.94
CA ALA A 367 35.50 -1.19 -30.27
C ALA A 367 36.17 0.19 -30.14
N ALA A 368 37.49 0.22 -30.26
CA ALA A 368 38.22 1.39 -30.70
C ALA A 368 39.25 0.91 -31.75
N PRO A 369 39.54 1.76 -32.75
CA PRO A 369 39.44 1.43 -34.18
C PRO A 369 40.57 0.60 -34.77
#